data_AF-A0A955X1D7-F1
#
_entry.id   AF-A0A955X1D7-F1
#
_cell.length_a   1.000
_cell.length_b   1.000
_cell.length_c   1.000
_cell.angle_alpha   90.00
_cell.angle_beta   90.00
_cell.angle_gamma   90.00
#
_symmetry.space_group_name_H-M   'P 1'
#
loop_
_entity.id
_entity.type
_entity.pdbx_description
1 polymer ?
#
loop_
_entity_poly.entity_id
_entity_poly.type
_entity_poly.pdbx_seq_one_letter_code
_entity_poly.pdbx_strand_id
1 'polypeptide(L)'
;MSEALTAYEEAMIAEEQALLRQVQARLAEHVAGAKATSDFDNELLALRDQLQETRAEDHAMLVEHMTRLAALRAAQDRERVFPADPSNPYFAHLRLQDVFKGEHRVRDVLVGRRAFIDTRQGVQIVDWRNSPISRIYYCYNEGDEYEEVFAGEHKRGEVLVRRTLTVQSGELVRLRQGDAVLVRTAEGWVKDSAARSRLAGGVGAAMRPGELGGKVDGRLPEITALIDPEQF
;
A
#
# COMPACT_ATOMS: atom_id res chain seq x y z
N MET A 1 1.03 20.97 26.34
CA MET A 1 -0.44 20.90 26.41
C MET A 1 -0.90 20.15 25.19
N SER A 2 -1.49 18.96 25.35
CA SER A 2 -2.07 18.19 24.25
C SER A 2 -3.27 18.96 23.70
N GLU A 3 -3.23 19.32 22.42
CA GLU A 3 -4.36 19.96 21.74
C GLU A 3 -5.49 18.93 21.60
N ALA A 4 -6.70 19.30 22.02
CA ALA A 4 -7.86 18.40 21.96
C ALA A 4 -8.18 18.01 20.51
N LEU A 5 -8.53 16.75 20.29
CA LEU A 5 -8.95 16.26 18.98
C LEU A 5 -10.30 16.88 18.61
N THR A 6 -10.46 17.18 17.33
CA THR A 6 -11.74 17.59 16.75
C THR A 6 -12.55 16.34 16.40
N ALA A 7 -13.88 16.48 16.35
CA ALA A 7 -14.76 15.39 15.93
C ALA A 7 -14.42 14.83 14.53
N TYR A 8 -13.89 15.68 13.64
CA TYR A 8 -13.41 15.25 12.32
C TYR A 8 -12.19 14.32 12.41
N GLU A 9 -11.21 14.64 13.27
CA GLU A 9 -10.01 13.82 13.46
C GLU A 9 -10.33 12.49 14.16
N GLU A 10 -11.29 12.49 15.09
CA GLU A 10 -11.78 11.26 15.72
C GLU A 10 -12.47 10.35 14.70
N ALA A 11 -13.32 10.91 13.83
CA ALA A 11 -13.96 10.17 12.74
C ALA A 11 -12.92 9.61 11.75
N MET A 12 -11.89 10.40 11.43
CA MET A 12 -10.77 9.98 10.57
C MET A 12 -10.02 8.78 11.15
N ILE A 13 -9.69 8.81 12.45
CA ILE A 13 -9.06 7.69 13.16
C ILE A 13 -9.96 6.46 13.13
N ALA A 14 -11.26 6.63 13.44
CA ALA A 14 -12.21 5.53 13.49
C ALA A 14 -12.39 4.86 12.12
N GLU A 15 -12.49 5.64 11.05
CA GLU A 15 -12.56 5.15 9.66
C GLU A 15 -11.31 4.33 9.31
N GLU A 16 -10.13 4.86 9.59
CA GLU A 16 -8.88 4.18 9.26
C GLU A 16 -8.65 2.91 10.10
N GLN A 17 -9.04 2.92 11.37
CA GLN A 17 -9.00 1.72 12.21
C GLN A 17 -9.98 0.65 11.74
N ALA A 18 -11.17 1.02 11.27
CA ALA A 18 -12.13 0.07 10.71
C ALA A 18 -11.60 -0.57 9.43
N LEU A 19 -11.01 0.24 8.54
CA LEU A 19 -10.39 -0.21 7.30
C LEU A 19 -9.20 -1.14 7.56
N LEU A 20 -8.32 -0.79 8.51
CA LEU A 20 -7.19 -1.63 8.89
C LEU A 20 -7.66 -3.00 9.42
N ARG A 21 -8.68 -3.03 10.29
CA ARG A 21 -9.26 -4.28 10.80
C ARG A 21 -9.84 -5.14 9.68
N GLN A 22 -10.54 -4.54 8.72
CA GLN A 22 -11.07 -5.25 7.56
C GLN A 22 -9.95 -5.86 6.73
N VAL A 23 -8.90 -5.09 6.42
CA VAL A 23 -7.73 -5.56 5.67
C VAL A 23 -7.04 -6.71 6.39
N GLN A 24 -6.83 -6.59 7.71
CA GLN A 24 -6.19 -7.63 8.51
C GLN A 24 -6.98 -8.93 8.55
N ALA A 25 -8.31 -8.84 8.72
CA ALA A 25 -9.18 -10.02 8.67
C ALA A 25 -9.05 -10.76 7.34
N ARG A 26 -9.01 -10.01 6.21
CA ARG A 26 -8.88 -10.60 4.87
C ARG A 26 -7.50 -11.21 4.62
N LEU A 27 -6.44 -10.54 5.06
CA LEU A 27 -5.09 -11.10 4.96
C LEU A 27 -4.96 -12.37 5.81
N ALA A 28 -5.58 -12.41 7.00
CA ALA A 28 -5.60 -13.60 7.85
C ALA A 28 -6.35 -14.76 7.19
N GLU A 29 -7.53 -14.51 6.60
CA GLU A 29 -8.28 -15.52 5.82
C GLU A 29 -7.45 -16.05 4.64
N HIS A 30 -6.77 -15.16 3.91
CA HIS A 30 -5.95 -15.56 2.77
C HIS A 30 -4.72 -16.38 3.18
N VAL A 31 -4.07 -16.03 4.30
CA VAL A 31 -2.97 -16.82 4.87
C VAL A 31 -3.46 -18.20 5.33
N ALA A 32 -4.63 -18.28 5.96
CA ALA A 32 -5.24 -19.55 6.35
C ALA A 32 -5.58 -20.41 5.13
N GLY A 33 -6.14 -19.81 4.07
CA GLY A 33 -6.39 -20.48 2.80
C GLY A 33 -5.11 -20.98 2.12
N ALA A 34 -4.04 -20.17 2.14
CA ALA A 34 -2.75 -20.57 1.57
C ALA A 34 -2.13 -21.77 2.30
N LYS A 35 -2.31 -21.88 3.62
CA LYS A 35 -1.90 -23.05 4.41
C LYS A 35 -2.69 -24.29 4.00
N ALA A 36 -4.02 -24.19 3.87
CA ALA A 36 -4.85 -25.29 3.40
C ALA A 36 -4.46 -25.79 2.00
N THR A 37 -4.04 -24.90 1.10
CA THR A 37 -3.51 -25.33 -0.21
C THR A 37 -2.16 -26.04 -0.11
N SER A 38 -1.29 -25.61 0.81
CA SER A 38 -0.06 -26.37 1.08
C SER A 38 -0.37 -27.79 1.58
N ASP A 39 -1.47 -27.96 2.32
CA ASP A 39 -1.93 -29.28 2.77
C ASP A 39 -2.43 -30.12 1.59
N PHE A 40 -3.17 -29.52 0.62
CA PHE A 40 -3.55 -30.21 -0.62
C PHE A 40 -2.34 -30.61 -1.48
N ASP A 41 -1.28 -29.80 -1.50
CA ASP A 41 -0.04 -30.13 -2.21
C ASP A 41 0.66 -31.33 -1.59
N ASN A 42 0.70 -31.40 -0.26
CA ASN A 42 1.21 -32.54 0.47
C ASN A 42 0.34 -33.79 0.24
N GLU A 43 -0.99 -33.65 0.17
CA GLU A 43 -1.91 -34.76 -0.10
C GLU A 43 -1.76 -35.29 -1.54
N LEU A 44 -1.59 -34.41 -2.54
CA LEU A 44 -1.30 -34.81 -3.92
C LEU A 44 0.05 -35.55 -4.03
N LEU A 45 1.07 -35.11 -3.29
CA LEU A 45 2.36 -35.80 -3.23
C LEU A 45 2.21 -37.19 -2.61
N ALA A 46 1.46 -37.30 -1.50
CA ALA A 46 1.19 -38.59 -0.85
C ALA A 46 0.41 -39.55 -1.77
N LEU A 47 -0.62 -39.08 -2.47
CA LEU A 47 -1.41 -39.90 -3.41
C LEU A 47 -0.57 -40.35 -4.62
N ARG A 48 0.33 -39.49 -5.11
CA ARG A 48 1.27 -39.85 -6.18
C ARG A 48 2.20 -40.98 -5.71
N ASP A 49 2.73 -40.87 -4.50
CA ASP A 49 3.65 -41.87 -3.95
C ASP A 49 2.92 -43.20 -3.72
N GLN A 50 1.67 -43.17 -3.24
CA GLN A 50 0.79 -44.35 -3.14
C GLN A 50 0.50 -44.98 -4.50
N LEU A 51 0.29 -44.18 -5.56
CA LEU A 51 0.08 -44.70 -6.91
C LEU A 51 1.30 -45.50 -7.41
N GLN A 52 2.52 -45.11 -7.02
CA GLN A 52 3.73 -45.84 -7.38
C GLN A 52 3.88 -47.19 -6.66
N GLU A 53 3.32 -47.31 -5.46
CA GLU A 53 3.42 -48.52 -4.63
C GLU A 53 2.24 -49.50 -4.83
N THR A 54 1.12 -49.02 -5.38
CA THR A 54 -0.13 -49.79 -5.48
C THR A 54 -0.23 -50.59 -6.79
N ARG A 55 -1.00 -51.68 -6.79
CA ARG A 55 -1.27 -52.51 -7.97
C ARG A 55 -2.18 -51.78 -8.97
N ALA A 56 -2.11 -52.17 -10.24
CA ALA A 56 -2.81 -51.53 -11.37
C ALA A 56 -4.35 -51.47 -11.22
N GLU A 57 -4.91 -52.33 -10.39
CA GLU A 57 -6.35 -52.45 -10.10
C GLU A 57 -6.91 -51.25 -9.32
N ASP A 58 -6.11 -50.60 -8.47
CA ASP A 58 -6.55 -49.44 -7.67
C ASP A 58 -6.14 -48.08 -8.27
N HIS A 59 -5.38 -48.10 -9.37
CA HIS A 59 -4.84 -46.88 -10.00
C HIS A 59 -5.94 -45.94 -10.49
N ALA A 60 -7.03 -46.49 -11.02
CA ALA A 60 -8.13 -45.68 -11.55
C ALA A 60 -8.77 -44.80 -10.45
N MET A 61 -8.95 -45.36 -9.25
CA MET A 61 -9.52 -44.63 -8.10
C MET A 61 -8.57 -43.54 -7.59
N LEU A 62 -7.27 -43.83 -7.51
CA LEU A 62 -6.26 -42.87 -7.06
C LEU A 62 -6.08 -41.71 -8.06
N VAL A 63 -6.10 -42.01 -9.36
CA VAL A 63 -6.02 -40.99 -10.42
C VAL A 63 -7.26 -40.08 -10.43
N GLU A 64 -8.46 -40.62 -10.21
CA GLU A 64 -9.67 -39.81 -10.07
C GLU A 64 -9.56 -38.84 -8.87
N HIS A 65 -9.08 -39.33 -7.73
CA HIS A 65 -8.89 -38.51 -6.54
C HIS A 65 -7.85 -37.39 -6.76
N MET A 66 -6.70 -37.72 -7.36
CA MET A 66 -5.68 -36.74 -7.73
C MET A 66 -6.22 -35.68 -8.71
N THR A 67 -7.03 -36.09 -9.69
CA THR A 67 -7.62 -35.17 -10.68
C THR A 67 -8.58 -34.19 -10.02
N ARG A 68 -9.38 -34.66 -9.05
CA ARG A 68 -10.29 -33.82 -8.27
C ARG A 68 -9.53 -32.80 -7.43
N LEU A 69 -8.49 -33.23 -6.71
CA LEU A 69 -7.66 -32.33 -5.89
C LEU A 69 -6.89 -31.32 -6.74
N ALA A 70 -6.34 -31.74 -7.90
CA ALA A 70 -5.66 -30.84 -8.83
C ALA A 70 -6.60 -29.77 -9.42
N ALA A 71 -7.85 -30.13 -9.72
CA ALA A 71 -8.85 -29.17 -10.19
C ALA A 71 -9.23 -28.14 -9.11
N LEU A 72 -9.37 -28.56 -7.86
CA LEU A 72 -9.60 -27.66 -6.72
C LEU A 72 -8.43 -26.70 -6.51
N ARG A 73 -7.18 -27.20 -6.62
CA ARG A 73 -5.97 -26.38 -6.54
C ARG A 73 -5.89 -25.34 -7.66
N ALA A 74 -6.13 -25.75 -8.92
CA ALA A 74 -6.07 -24.85 -10.06
C ALA A 74 -7.11 -23.70 -9.98
N ALA A 75 -8.26 -23.95 -9.34
CA ALA A 75 -9.24 -22.91 -9.06
C ALA A 75 -8.74 -21.91 -7.99
N GLN A 76 -7.99 -22.37 -6.98
CA GLN A 76 -7.43 -21.51 -5.92
C GLN A 76 -6.18 -20.72 -6.36
N ASP A 77 -5.31 -21.29 -7.19
CA ASP A 77 -4.06 -20.64 -7.64
C ASP A 77 -4.31 -19.39 -8.51
N ARG A 78 -5.46 -19.28 -9.18
CA ARG A 78 -5.84 -18.07 -9.94
C ARG A 78 -6.09 -16.84 -9.05
N GLU A 79 -6.28 -17.01 -7.74
CA GLU A 79 -6.52 -15.92 -6.79
C GLU A 79 -5.26 -15.51 -5.99
N ARG A 80 -4.10 -16.14 -6.23
CA ARG A 80 -2.91 -16.00 -5.36
C ARG A 80 -1.95 -14.90 -5.83
N VAL A 81 -2.11 -13.69 -5.31
CA VAL A 81 -1.03 -12.70 -5.17
C VAL A 81 -0.56 -12.75 -3.73
N PHE A 82 0.73 -13.08 -3.51
CA PHE A 82 1.31 -13.26 -2.18
C PHE A 82 0.96 -12.12 -1.21
N PRO A 83 0.47 -12.42 0.00
CA PRO A 83 -0.20 -11.43 0.84
C PRO A 83 0.76 -10.37 1.37
N ALA A 84 0.28 -9.13 1.40
CA ALA A 84 0.86 -8.08 2.22
C ALA A 84 0.97 -8.55 3.68
N ASP A 85 1.96 -8.03 4.41
CA ASP A 85 2.15 -8.39 5.82
C ASP A 85 0.97 -7.85 6.65
N PRO A 86 0.21 -8.69 7.39
CA PRO A 86 -0.90 -8.21 8.23
C PRO A 86 -0.49 -7.20 9.30
N SER A 87 0.78 -7.23 9.73
CA SER A 87 1.31 -6.30 10.72
C SER A 87 1.64 -4.92 10.15
N ASN A 88 1.80 -4.81 8.84
CA ASN A 88 2.02 -3.55 8.13
C ASN A 88 1.54 -3.67 6.65
N PRO A 89 0.21 -3.71 6.45
CA PRO A 89 -0.35 -4.07 5.14
C PRO A 89 -0.23 -2.94 4.11
N TYR A 90 -0.40 -1.69 4.55
CA TYR A 90 -0.30 -0.50 3.72
C TYR A 90 0.18 0.69 4.57
N PHE A 91 0.72 1.71 3.91
CA PHE A 91 1.23 2.94 4.55
C PHE A 91 0.59 4.21 4.00
N ALA A 92 -0.21 4.11 2.94
CA ALA A 92 -1.00 5.22 2.44
C ALA A 92 -2.38 4.76 1.98
N HIS A 93 -3.34 5.65 2.12
CA HIS A 93 -4.72 5.46 1.74
C HIS A 93 -5.14 6.64 0.86
N LEU A 94 -5.59 6.31 -0.35
CA LEU A 94 -6.12 7.25 -1.33
C LEU A 94 -7.60 6.97 -1.55
N ARG A 95 -8.43 8.01 -1.50
CA ARG A 95 -9.79 7.96 -2.05
C ARG A 95 -9.78 8.72 -3.36
N LEU A 96 -10.03 8.01 -4.45
CA LEU A 96 -10.01 8.57 -5.79
C LEU A 96 -11.43 8.56 -6.35
N GLN A 97 -11.79 9.63 -7.04
CA GLN A 97 -13.00 9.70 -7.84
C GLN A 97 -12.60 9.66 -9.31
N ASP A 98 -12.89 8.56 -10.00
CA ASP A 98 -12.69 8.41 -11.43
C ASP A 98 -14.00 8.45 -12.21
N VAL A 99 -13.94 8.85 -13.49
CA VAL A 99 -15.07 8.72 -14.41
C VAL A 99 -14.89 7.46 -15.23
N PHE A 100 -15.77 6.48 -15.04
CA PHE A 100 -15.74 5.24 -15.80
C PHE A 100 -17.06 5.08 -16.55
N LYS A 101 -16.99 4.97 -17.89
CA LYS A 101 -18.16 4.88 -18.77
C LYS A 101 -19.20 6.00 -18.58
N GLY A 102 -18.74 7.20 -18.22
CA GLY A 102 -19.60 8.37 -18.01
C GLY A 102 -20.23 8.47 -16.62
N GLU A 103 -19.96 7.51 -15.72
CA GLU A 103 -20.40 7.56 -14.32
C GLU A 103 -19.24 7.91 -13.40
N HIS A 104 -19.52 8.71 -12.36
CA HIS A 104 -18.57 8.97 -11.28
C HIS A 104 -18.49 7.76 -10.37
N ARG A 105 -17.29 7.21 -10.23
CA ARG A 105 -17.00 6.12 -9.31
C ARG A 105 -16.01 6.60 -8.26
N VAL A 106 -16.36 6.38 -6.99
CA VAL A 106 -15.43 6.58 -5.89
C VAL A 106 -14.83 5.23 -5.51
N ARG A 107 -13.52 5.18 -5.32
CA ARG A 107 -12.79 3.97 -4.92
C ARG A 107 -11.71 4.31 -3.91
N ASP A 108 -11.60 3.44 -2.91
CA ASP A 108 -10.49 3.46 -1.97
C ASP A 108 -9.35 2.59 -2.52
N VAL A 109 -8.15 3.16 -2.58
CA VAL A 109 -6.94 2.48 -3.01
C VAL A 109 -5.89 2.62 -1.91
N LEU A 110 -5.43 1.47 -1.44
CA LEU A 110 -4.41 1.39 -0.40
C LEU A 110 -3.06 1.17 -1.06
N VAL A 111 -2.02 1.84 -0.58
CA VAL A 111 -0.66 1.71 -1.11
C VAL A 111 0.22 1.07 -0.06
N GLY A 112 0.80 -0.07 -0.41
CA GLY A 112 1.62 -0.89 0.48
C GLY A 112 2.92 -1.34 -0.17
N ARG A 113 3.71 -2.12 0.58
CA ARG A 113 4.98 -2.71 0.08
C ARG A 113 4.76 -3.88 -0.87
N ARG A 114 3.56 -4.48 -0.84
CA ARG A 114 3.15 -5.61 -1.66
C ARG A 114 1.73 -5.36 -2.13
N ALA A 115 1.40 -5.85 -3.32
CA ALA A 115 0.04 -5.78 -3.83
C ALA A 115 -0.82 -6.88 -3.19
N PHE A 116 -2.10 -6.57 -2.95
CA PHE A 116 -3.12 -7.52 -2.52
C PHE A 116 -4.46 -7.02 -3.05
N ILE A 117 -5.17 -7.84 -3.81
CA ILE A 117 -6.43 -7.43 -4.45
C ILE A 117 -7.50 -8.46 -4.09
N ASP A 118 -8.54 -7.99 -3.40
CA ASP A 118 -9.75 -8.76 -3.13
C ASP A 118 -10.96 -7.97 -3.66
N THR A 119 -11.41 -8.35 -4.87
CA THR A 119 -12.54 -7.71 -5.56
C THR A 119 -13.89 -8.07 -4.94
N ARG A 120 -14.00 -9.17 -4.18
CA ARG A 120 -15.28 -9.58 -3.55
C ARG A 120 -15.62 -8.69 -2.36
N GLN A 121 -14.59 -8.15 -1.70
CA GLN A 121 -14.71 -7.41 -0.45
C GLN A 121 -14.25 -5.94 -0.57
N GLY A 122 -13.90 -5.51 -1.78
CA GLY A 122 -13.57 -4.11 -2.08
C GLY A 122 -12.21 -3.65 -1.56
N VAL A 123 -11.31 -4.57 -1.18
CA VAL A 123 -9.98 -4.22 -0.66
C VAL A 123 -8.96 -4.28 -1.78
N GLN A 124 -8.33 -3.15 -2.09
CA GLN A 124 -7.29 -3.06 -3.10
C GLN A 124 -6.04 -2.39 -2.54
N ILE A 125 -5.02 -3.21 -2.24
CA ILE A 125 -3.67 -2.78 -1.91
C ILE A 125 -2.80 -2.87 -3.17
N VAL A 126 -2.15 -1.77 -3.53
CA VAL A 126 -1.21 -1.69 -4.65
C VAL A 126 0.23 -1.60 -4.14
N ASP A 127 1.15 -2.21 -4.88
CA ASP A 127 2.59 -2.11 -4.60
C ASP A 127 3.14 -0.77 -5.10
N TRP A 128 3.74 0.00 -4.18
CA TRP A 128 4.27 1.34 -4.48
C TRP A 128 5.36 1.36 -5.56
N ARG A 129 6.10 0.25 -5.73
CA ARG A 129 7.22 0.20 -6.71
C ARG A 129 6.75 -0.06 -8.13
N ASN A 130 5.66 -0.80 -8.25
CA ASN A 130 5.23 -1.41 -9.50
C ASN A 130 3.90 -0.85 -10.01
N SER A 131 3.23 0.00 -9.22
CA SER A 131 1.93 0.57 -9.58
C SER A 131 2.04 2.02 -10.05
N PRO A 132 1.43 2.39 -11.20
CA PRO A 132 1.30 3.78 -11.62
C PRO A 132 0.46 4.60 -10.62
N ILE A 133 -0.41 3.97 -9.82
CA ILE A 133 -1.24 4.66 -8.81
C ILE A 133 -0.36 5.31 -7.73
N SER A 134 0.84 4.78 -7.51
CA SER A 134 1.82 5.38 -6.59
C SER A 134 2.22 6.78 -7.02
N ARG A 135 2.20 7.10 -8.33
CA ARG A 135 2.44 8.47 -8.82
C ARG A 135 1.37 9.43 -8.32
N ILE A 136 0.10 9.00 -8.28
CA ILE A 136 -0.98 9.82 -7.72
C ILE A 136 -0.64 10.22 -6.28
N TYR A 137 -0.20 9.25 -5.47
CA TYR A 137 0.17 9.52 -4.07
C TYR A 137 1.32 10.53 -3.92
N TYR A 138 2.36 10.44 -4.77
CA TYR A 138 3.56 11.27 -4.65
C TYR A 138 3.46 12.63 -5.37
N CYS A 139 2.70 12.71 -6.45
CA CYS A 139 2.66 13.88 -7.32
C CYS A 139 1.43 14.78 -7.12
N TYR A 140 0.36 14.27 -6.49
CA TYR A 140 -0.91 14.98 -6.36
C TYR A 140 -1.32 15.11 -4.89
N ASN A 141 -1.91 16.26 -4.55
CA ASN A 141 -2.47 16.56 -3.24
C ASN A 141 -3.97 16.27 -3.18
N GLU A 142 -4.51 16.34 -1.96
CA GLU A 142 -5.95 16.25 -1.75
C GLU A 142 -6.66 17.45 -2.40
N GLY A 143 -7.67 17.17 -3.21
CA GLY A 143 -8.37 18.14 -4.06
C GLY A 143 -7.77 18.34 -5.45
N ASP A 144 -6.61 17.72 -5.76
CA ASP A 144 -6.01 17.85 -7.09
C ASP A 144 -6.68 16.90 -8.10
N GLU A 145 -6.93 17.42 -9.30
CA GLU A 145 -7.29 16.59 -10.46
C GLU A 145 -6.03 15.89 -10.99
N TYR A 146 -6.13 14.57 -11.19
CA TYR A 146 -5.07 13.77 -11.78
C TYR A 146 -5.44 13.32 -13.19
N GLU A 147 -4.43 13.27 -14.06
CA GLU A 147 -4.50 12.67 -15.38
C GLU A 147 -3.29 11.76 -15.55
N GLU A 148 -3.51 10.45 -15.52
CA GLU A 148 -2.46 9.45 -15.53
C GLU A 148 -2.82 8.29 -16.46
N VAL A 149 -1.79 7.64 -17.02
CA VAL A 149 -1.96 6.50 -17.93
C VAL A 149 -1.76 5.20 -17.16
N PHE A 150 -2.83 4.42 -17.01
CA PHE A 150 -2.82 3.12 -16.35
C PHE A 150 -3.00 2.02 -17.38
N ALA A 151 -2.03 1.11 -17.51
CA ALA A 151 -2.12 -0.01 -18.45
C ALA A 151 -2.49 0.40 -19.90
N GLY A 152 -2.06 1.59 -20.33
CA GLY A 152 -2.38 2.15 -21.65
C GLY A 152 -3.70 2.92 -21.74
N GLU A 153 -4.52 2.94 -20.69
CA GLU A 153 -5.72 3.77 -20.61
C GLU A 153 -5.44 5.09 -19.91
N HIS A 154 -5.81 6.21 -20.52
CA HIS A 154 -5.86 7.50 -19.83
C HIS A 154 -6.99 7.47 -18.81
N LYS A 155 -6.68 7.69 -17.54
CA LYS A 155 -7.67 7.91 -16.49
C LYS A 155 -7.52 9.32 -15.95
N ARG A 156 -8.65 10.02 -15.89
CA ARG A 156 -8.80 11.31 -15.25
C ARG A 156 -9.68 11.16 -14.02
N GLY A 157 -9.36 11.90 -12.98
CA GLY A 157 -10.11 11.87 -11.74
C GLY A 157 -9.64 12.91 -10.75
N GLU A 158 -10.18 12.86 -9.54
CA GLU A 158 -9.84 13.76 -8.45
C GLU A 158 -9.37 12.96 -7.23
N VAL A 159 -8.37 13.47 -6.51
CA VAL A 159 -7.93 12.91 -5.25
C VAL A 159 -8.78 13.48 -4.11
N LEU A 160 -9.81 12.75 -3.69
CA LEU A 160 -10.71 13.21 -2.62
C LEU A 160 -10.07 13.16 -1.22
N VAL A 161 -9.25 12.14 -0.97
CA VAL A 161 -8.57 11.96 0.33
C VAL A 161 -7.17 11.42 0.09
N ARG A 162 -6.17 12.04 0.73
CA ARG A 162 -4.80 11.51 0.77
C ARG A 162 -4.30 11.39 2.21
N ARG A 163 -4.26 10.15 2.70
CA ARG A 163 -3.77 9.82 4.04
C ARG A 163 -2.46 9.07 3.99
N THR A 164 -1.58 9.41 4.92
CA THR A 164 -0.36 8.66 5.21
C THR A 164 -0.46 8.10 6.61
N LEU A 165 -0.24 6.80 6.75
CA LEU A 165 -0.35 6.11 8.02
C LEU A 165 0.93 5.37 8.36
N THR A 166 1.12 5.15 9.65
CA THR A 166 2.13 4.23 10.15
C THR A 166 1.42 3.18 10.98
N VAL A 167 1.57 1.93 10.55
CA VAL A 167 1.11 0.75 11.30
C VAL A 167 2.33 0.05 11.87
N GLN A 168 2.27 -0.28 13.16
CA GLN A 168 3.30 -1.04 13.84
C GLN A 168 2.63 -2.19 14.59
N SER A 169 3.14 -3.41 14.40
CA SER A 169 2.60 -4.62 15.03
C SER A 169 1.09 -4.80 14.81
N GLY A 170 0.58 -4.37 13.66
CA GLY A 170 -0.85 -4.43 13.33
C GLY A 170 -1.71 -3.32 13.93
N GLU A 171 -1.13 -2.33 14.61
CA GLU A 171 -1.87 -1.21 15.18
C GLU A 171 -1.52 0.11 14.49
N LEU A 172 -2.54 0.94 14.25
CA LEU A 172 -2.34 2.30 13.74
C LEU A 172 -1.70 3.16 14.84
N VAL A 173 -0.47 3.63 14.59
CA VAL A 173 0.29 4.46 15.55
C VAL A 173 0.43 5.92 15.10
N ARG A 174 0.29 6.20 13.81
CA ARG A 174 0.34 7.55 13.26
C ARG A 174 -0.59 7.65 12.06
N LEU A 175 -1.26 8.79 11.95
CA LEU A 175 -2.11 9.13 10.83
C LEU A 175 -1.87 10.59 10.43
N ARG A 176 -1.71 10.85 9.14
CA ARG A 176 -1.53 12.19 8.59
C ARG A 176 -2.49 12.39 7.41
N GLN A 177 -3.20 13.51 7.42
CA GLN A 177 -3.98 13.99 6.28
C GLN A 177 -3.70 15.49 6.13
N GLY A 178 -3.13 15.89 4.99
CA GLY A 178 -2.63 17.26 4.80
C GLY A 178 -1.67 17.70 5.92
N ASP A 179 -2.06 18.77 6.63
CA ASP A 179 -1.32 19.35 7.76
C ASP A 179 -1.69 18.73 9.12
N ALA A 180 -2.78 17.97 9.20
CA ALA A 180 -3.17 17.28 10.42
C ALA A 180 -2.30 16.04 10.61
N VAL A 181 -1.59 15.96 11.74
CA VAL A 181 -0.76 14.81 12.12
C VAL A 181 -1.22 14.33 13.50
N LEU A 182 -1.68 13.09 13.55
CA LEU A 182 -2.22 12.42 14.72
C LEU A 182 -1.27 11.28 15.10
N VAL A 183 -0.93 11.18 16.38
CA VAL A 183 -0.03 10.15 16.90
C VAL A 183 -0.70 9.47 18.08
N ARG A 184 -0.57 8.15 18.16
CA ARG A 184 -1.04 7.35 19.28
C ARG A 184 0.02 7.36 20.39
N THR A 185 -0.39 7.73 21.59
CA THR A 185 0.41 7.70 22.82
C THR A 185 -0.20 6.70 23.81
N ALA A 186 0.45 6.49 24.96
CA ALA A 186 -0.06 5.63 26.01
C ALA A 186 -1.43 6.09 26.57
N GLU A 187 -1.68 7.40 26.57
CA GLU A 187 -2.90 8.01 27.12
C GLU A 187 -4.00 8.19 26.06
N GLY A 188 -3.71 7.90 24.79
CA GLY A 188 -4.65 8.03 23.68
C GLY A 188 -4.07 8.75 22.47
N TRP A 189 -4.94 9.20 21.58
CA TRP A 189 -4.57 9.94 20.38
C TRP A 189 -4.32 11.42 20.71
N VAL A 190 -3.23 11.97 20.20
CA VAL A 190 -2.89 13.39 20.35
C VAL A 190 -2.45 13.98 19.01
N LYS A 191 -2.65 15.29 18.85
CA LYS A 191 -2.08 16.01 17.70
C LYS A 191 -0.59 16.24 17.88
N ASP A 192 0.18 15.98 16.83
CA ASP A 192 1.60 16.29 16.79
C ASP A 192 1.81 17.75 16.36
N SER A 193 1.77 18.66 17.34
CA SER A 193 2.01 20.09 17.14
C SER A 193 3.46 20.41 16.74
N ALA A 194 4.41 19.49 16.96
CA ALA A 194 5.82 19.69 16.60
C ALA A 194 6.06 19.62 15.09
N ALA A 195 5.17 18.99 14.33
CA ALA A 195 5.21 19.00 12.86
C ALA A 195 4.96 20.39 12.28
N ARG A 196 4.04 21.18 12.88
CA ARG A 196 3.81 22.59 12.51
C ARG A 196 5.04 23.45 12.79
N SER A 197 5.72 23.25 13.92
CA SER A 197 6.93 24.02 14.27
C SER A 197 8.11 23.73 13.34
N ARG A 198 8.19 22.53 12.76
CA ARG A 198 9.24 22.16 11.80
C ARG A 198 8.98 22.71 10.39
N LEU A 199 7.71 22.88 10.02
CA LEU A 199 7.30 23.48 8.74
C LEU A 199 7.20 25.01 8.78
N ALA A 200 7.09 25.62 9.97
CA ALA A 200 7.15 27.08 10.13
C ALA A 200 8.58 27.65 10.01
N GLY A 201 9.61 26.81 10.02
CA GLY A 201 11.01 27.22 9.83
C GLY A 201 11.45 27.30 8.36
N GLY A 202 10.55 27.70 7.45
CA GLY A 202 10.70 27.39 6.03
C GLY A 202 10.32 28.47 5.02
N VAL A 203 10.15 29.75 5.38
CA VAL A 203 10.20 30.88 4.43
C VAL A 203 10.60 32.15 5.21
N GLY A 204 11.86 32.59 5.10
CA GLY A 204 12.23 33.96 5.50
C GLY A 204 13.42 34.17 6.46
N ALA A 205 14.12 33.15 6.93
CA ALA A 205 15.36 33.32 7.69
C ALA A 205 16.61 33.05 6.82
N ALA A 206 16.65 33.64 5.63
CA ALA A 206 17.91 33.80 4.91
C ALA A 206 18.71 34.91 5.60
N MET A 207 19.47 34.54 6.64
CA MET A 207 20.54 35.39 7.14
C MET A 207 21.54 35.53 6.01
N ARG A 208 21.58 36.71 5.39
CA ARG A 208 22.61 37.10 4.41
C ARG A 208 23.96 37.02 5.12
N PRO A 209 24.92 36.18 4.69
CA PRO A 209 26.27 36.23 5.21
C PRO A 209 27.00 37.36 4.47
N GLY A 210 26.97 38.56 5.06
CA GLY A 210 27.94 39.61 4.77
C GLY A 210 29.08 39.52 5.78
N GLU A 211 30.23 39.08 5.30
CA GLU A 211 31.59 39.31 5.80
C GLU A 211 31.93 38.94 7.26
N LEU A 212 32.74 37.89 7.44
CA LEU A 212 34.11 37.98 7.99
C LEU A 212 34.77 36.59 8.11
N GLY A 213 35.70 36.32 7.18
CA GLY A 213 37.01 35.64 7.35
C GLY A 213 37.12 34.27 8.02
N GLY A 214 37.47 33.23 7.23
CA GLY A 214 37.92 31.94 7.80
C GLY A 214 38.29 30.80 6.84
N LYS A 215 39.21 31.04 5.90
CA LYS A 215 40.19 30.10 5.30
C LYS A 215 39.81 28.61 5.04
N VAL A 216 39.50 28.33 3.76
CA VAL A 216 39.98 27.27 2.84
C VAL A 216 40.53 25.94 3.40
N ASP A 217 39.88 24.82 3.00
CA ASP A 217 40.44 23.62 2.31
C ASP A 217 39.35 22.53 2.32
N GLY A 218 38.97 21.81 1.26
CA GLY A 218 39.30 21.77 -0.15
C GLY A 218 38.42 20.67 -0.79
N ARG A 219 37.97 20.91 -2.03
CA ARG A 219 37.34 19.98 -3.00
C ARG A 219 35.84 19.63 -2.83
N LEU A 220 34.99 20.42 -3.51
CA LEU A 220 33.98 19.84 -4.41
C LEU A 220 34.67 19.35 -5.70
N PRO A 221 34.04 18.42 -6.43
CA PRO A 221 33.75 18.77 -7.83
C PRO A 221 32.29 18.57 -8.21
N GLU A 222 31.76 19.67 -8.74
CA GLU A 222 30.88 19.82 -9.90
C GLU A 222 30.65 18.57 -10.75
N ILE A 223 29.38 18.18 -10.95
CA ILE A 223 28.87 17.73 -12.26
C ILE A 223 27.45 18.27 -12.44
N THR A 224 27.35 19.54 -12.81
CA THR A 224 26.25 20.10 -13.60
C THR A 224 26.89 20.83 -14.76
N ALA A 225 26.89 20.22 -15.95
CA ALA A 225 26.89 20.86 -17.27
C ALA A 225 27.37 19.87 -18.34
N LEU A 226 26.43 19.26 -19.07
CA LEU A 226 26.65 18.84 -20.45
C LEU A 226 25.27 18.67 -21.11
N ILE A 227 24.62 19.81 -21.34
CA ILE A 227 23.62 19.95 -22.40
C ILE A 227 24.21 21.01 -23.33
N ASP A 228 24.72 20.56 -24.46
CA ASP A 228 25.31 21.35 -25.53
C ASP A 228 24.21 21.77 -26.51
N PRO A 229 23.95 23.08 -26.73
CA PRO A 229 22.89 23.53 -27.64
C PRO A 229 23.33 23.81 -29.10
N GLU A 230 24.51 23.37 -29.57
CA GLU A 230 24.92 23.61 -30.97
C GLU A 230 25.55 22.38 -31.66
N GLN A 231 24.78 21.31 -31.87
CA GLN A 231 24.98 20.45 -33.03
C GLN A 231 23.64 20.07 -33.70
N PHE A 232 23.59 20.42 -34.99
CA PHE A 232 22.86 19.81 -36.11
C PHE A 232 22.10 18.51 -35.85
#